data_AF-A0A353ECM5-F1
#
_entry.id   AF-A0A353ECM5-F1
#
_cell.length_a   1.000
_cell.length_b   1.000
_cell.length_c   1.000
_cell.angle_alpha   90.00
_cell.angle_beta   90.00
_cell.angle_gamma   90.00
#
_symmetry.space_group_name_H-M   'P 1'
#
loop_
_entity.id
_entity.type
_entity.pdbx_description
1 polymer ?
#
loop_
_entity_poly.entity_id
_entity_poly.type
_entity_poly.pdbx_seq_one_letter_code
_entity_poly.pdbx_strand_id
1 'polypeptide(L)'
;DPKRPKPYTSEQHFKSAAEMVELFSDIPSAIQNTVEIAKRCNTYIPLGTNFLPDFQPPEGMTLDEFFRKRSQDGLEERFQKLFGSSLTQEQRDIYQARLDEEIGIIIQMGFPGYFLIVMDFI
;
A
#
# COMPACT_ATOMS: atom_id res chain seq x y z
N ASP A 1 -31.01 -18.24 -31.43
CA ASP A 1 -31.18 -17.30 -32.54
C ASP A 1 -30.16 -17.63 -33.64
N PRO A 2 -30.61 -18.10 -34.82
CA PRO A 2 -29.76 -18.43 -35.96
C PRO A 2 -29.07 -17.21 -36.62
N LYS A 3 -29.54 -15.98 -36.35
CA LYS A 3 -28.90 -14.75 -36.86
C LYS A 3 -27.80 -14.21 -35.94
N ARG A 4 -27.65 -14.77 -34.74
CA ARG A 4 -26.60 -14.36 -33.80
C ARG A 4 -25.23 -14.78 -34.34
N PRO A 5 -24.26 -13.86 -34.49
CA PRO A 5 -22.89 -14.22 -34.82
C PRO A 5 -22.30 -15.22 -33.82
N LYS A 6 -21.64 -16.26 -34.34
CA LYS A 6 -20.93 -17.26 -33.53
C LYS A 6 -19.45 -17.26 -33.94
N PRO A 7 -18.66 -16.26 -33.51
CA PRO A 7 -17.28 -16.10 -33.95
C PRO A 7 -16.30 -17.08 -33.28
N TYR A 8 -16.78 -17.88 -32.31
CA TYR A 8 -15.97 -18.78 -31.52
C TYR A 8 -16.22 -20.24 -31.88
N THR A 9 -15.21 -21.06 -31.68
CA THR A 9 -15.26 -22.51 -31.83
C THR A 9 -15.15 -23.20 -30.47
N SER A 10 -15.56 -24.46 -30.39
CA SER A 10 -15.37 -25.29 -29.19
C SER A 10 -13.89 -25.54 -28.88
N GLU A 11 -13.00 -25.35 -29.85
CA GLU A 11 -11.56 -25.62 -29.73
C GLU A 11 -10.79 -24.51 -29.00
N GLN A 12 -11.41 -23.35 -28.74
CA GLN A 12 -10.79 -22.20 -28.06
C GLN A 12 -10.82 -22.31 -26.53
N HIS A 13 -10.50 -23.49 -26.00
CA HIS A 13 -10.33 -23.72 -24.57
C HIS A 13 -8.84 -23.91 -24.22
N PHE A 14 -8.52 -23.96 -22.93
CA PHE A 14 -7.16 -24.24 -22.48
C PHE A 14 -6.85 -25.73 -22.66
N LYS A 15 -6.35 -26.08 -23.85
CA LYS A 15 -5.92 -27.44 -24.20
C LYS A 15 -4.76 -27.89 -23.32
N SER A 16 -4.70 -29.19 -23.07
CA SER A 16 -3.56 -29.82 -22.42
C SER A 16 -2.31 -29.75 -23.30
N ALA A 17 -1.14 -29.91 -22.68
CA ALA A 17 0.13 -29.94 -23.41
C ALA A 17 0.16 -31.07 -24.46
N ALA A 18 -0.40 -32.25 -24.16
CA ALA A 18 -0.44 -33.37 -25.09
C ALA A 18 -1.30 -33.08 -26.33
N GLU A 19 -2.48 -32.49 -26.14
CA GLU A 19 -3.35 -32.08 -27.25
C GLU A 19 -2.68 -31.03 -28.14
N MET A 20 -1.97 -30.07 -27.54
CA MET A 20 -1.24 -29.05 -28.29
C MET A 20 -0.04 -29.60 -29.06
N VAL A 21 0.67 -30.59 -28.51
CA VAL A 21 1.79 -31.25 -29.20
C VAL A 21 1.29 -32.06 -30.39
N GLU A 22 0.19 -32.81 -30.22
CA GLU A 22 -0.42 -33.57 -31.32
C GLU A 22 -0.94 -32.64 -32.43
N LEU A 23 -1.64 -31.56 -32.03
CA LEU A 23 -2.22 -30.56 -32.96
C LEU A 23 -1.15 -29.83 -33.79
N PHE A 24 0.05 -29.65 -33.25
CA PHE A 24 1.18 -28.99 -33.92
C PHE A 24 2.34 -29.97 -34.22
N SER A 25 2.02 -31.25 -34.40
CA SER A 25 3.02 -32.30 -34.66
C SER A 25 3.81 -32.10 -35.96
N ASP A 26 3.23 -31.36 -36.91
CA ASP A 26 3.85 -30.92 -38.17
C ASP A 26 4.84 -29.75 -37.99
N ILE A 27 4.71 -28.96 -36.91
CA ILE A 27 5.57 -27.82 -36.59
C ILE A 27 6.00 -27.83 -35.11
N PRO A 28 6.88 -28.76 -34.68
CA PRO A 28 7.29 -28.88 -33.27
C PRO A 28 7.95 -27.60 -32.71
N SER A 29 8.62 -26.82 -33.58
CA SER A 29 9.26 -25.56 -33.19
C SER A 29 8.27 -24.50 -32.71
N ALA A 30 7.00 -24.55 -33.15
CA ALA A 30 5.96 -23.65 -32.67
C ALA A 30 5.76 -23.82 -31.16
N ILE A 31 5.64 -25.06 -30.68
CA ILE A 31 5.50 -25.36 -29.25
C ILE A 31 6.79 -25.03 -28.48
N GLN A 32 7.96 -25.42 -29.00
CA GLN A 32 9.25 -25.14 -28.35
C GLN A 32 9.46 -23.63 -28.12
N ASN A 33 9.11 -22.81 -29.10
CA ASN A 33 9.24 -21.35 -28.98
C ASN A 33 8.31 -20.75 -27.93
N THR A 34 7.13 -21.34 -27.66
CA THR A 34 6.26 -20.86 -26.57
C THR A 34 6.95 -20.99 -25.21
N VAL A 35 7.68 -22.10 -25.00
CA VAL A 35 8.44 -22.35 -23.77
C VAL A 35 9.64 -21.41 -23.68
N GLU A 36 10.37 -21.20 -24.77
CA GLU A 36 11.52 -20.28 -24.79
C GLU A 36 11.10 -18.82 -24.56
N ILE A 37 9.95 -18.39 -25.08
CA ILE A 37 9.37 -17.08 -24.77
C ILE A 37 9.00 -17.01 -23.29
N ALA A 38 8.28 -18.01 -22.77
CA ALA A 38 7.88 -18.04 -21.37
C ALA A 38 9.08 -17.94 -20.40
N LYS A 39 10.19 -18.64 -20.69
CA LYS A 39 11.44 -18.55 -19.91
C LYS A 39 12.06 -17.14 -19.90
N ARG A 40 11.90 -16.38 -20.98
CA ARG A 40 12.46 -15.01 -21.12
C ARG A 40 11.59 -13.95 -20.45
N CYS A 41 10.29 -14.22 -20.30
CA CYS A 41 9.33 -13.32 -19.65
C CYS A 41 9.51 -13.34 -18.11
N ASN A 42 10.34 -12.45 -17.60
CA ASN A 42 10.60 -12.29 -16.17
C ASN A 42 10.15 -10.89 -15.72
N THR A 43 8.97 -10.80 -15.13
CA THR A 43 8.43 -9.54 -14.60
C THR A 43 8.28 -9.65 -13.09
N TYR A 44 8.90 -8.72 -12.36
CA TYR A 44 8.75 -8.63 -10.91
C TYR A 44 7.71 -7.57 -10.56
N ILE A 45 6.71 -7.97 -9.77
CA ILE A 45 5.73 -7.06 -9.18
C ILE A 45 5.91 -7.14 -7.67
N PRO A 46 6.40 -6.08 -7.00
CA PRO A 46 6.52 -6.08 -5.56
C PRO A 46 5.13 -6.14 -4.93
N LEU A 47 4.90 -7.13 -4.07
CA LEU A 47 3.68 -7.27 -3.29
C LEU A 47 3.97 -6.93 -1.83
N GLY A 48 2.98 -6.39 -1.11
CA GLY A 48 3.10 -6.05 0.30
C GLY A 48 3.94 -4.80 0.59
N THR A 49 4.29 -4.01 -0.43
CA THR A 49 4.91 -2.69 -0.26
C THR A 49 3.84 -1.61 -0.37
N ASN A 50 3.75 -0.75 0.64
CA ASN A 50 2.86 0.40 0.61
C ASN A 50 3.56 1.58 -0.09
N PHE A 51 2.92 2.13 -1.11
CA PHE A 51 3.36 3.35 -1.78
C PHE A 51 2.39 4.47 -1.42
N LEU A 52 2.71 5.18 -0.34
CA LEU A 52 1.92 6.33 0.11
C LEU A 52 2.42 7.62 -0.57
N PRO A 53 1.54 8.59 -0.84
CA PRO A 53 1.97 9.89 -1.35
C PRO A 53 2.81 10.64 -0.31
N ASP A 54 3.67 11.55 -0.78
CA ASP A 54 4.48 12.38 0.11
C ASP A 54 3.64 13.50 0.73
N PHE A 55 3.60 13.57 2.06
CA PHE A 55 3.04 14.72 2.77
C PHE A 55 4.04 15.87 2.75
N GLN A 56 3.60 17.06 2.36
CA GLN A 56 4.43 18.25 2.31
C GLN A 56 4.28 19.07 3.61
N PRO A 57 5.26 19.04 4.53
CA PRO A 57 5.22 19.90 5.71
C PRO A 57 5.39 21.38 5.34
N PRO A 58 5.00 22.31 6.23
CA PRO A 58 5.28 23.74 6.05
C PRO A 58 6.76 24.03 5.85
N GLU A 59 7.06 25.13 5.14
CA GLU A 59 8.42 25.53 4.80
C GLU A 59 9.31 25.66 6.06
N GLY A 60 10.47 25.01 6.03
CA GLY A 60 11.44 25.04 7.13
C GLY A 60 11.23 23.97 8.21
N MET A 61 10.26 23.06 8.07
CA MET A 61 10.10 21.91 8.96
C MET A 61 10.32 20.59 8.24
N THR A 62 10.94 19.63 8.93
CA THR A 62 10.93 18.23 8.51
C THR A 62 9.57 17.60 8.79
N LEU A 63 9.28 16.50 8.10
CA LEU A 63 8.06 15.72 8.31
C LEU A 63 7.90 15.28 9.77
N ASP A 64 9.00 14.87 10.40
CA ASP A 64 9.06 14.39 11.78
C ASP A 64 8.81 15.53 12.78
N GLU A 65 9.39 16.71 12.54
CA GLU A 65 9.16 17.90 13.36
C GLU A 65 7.71 18.37 13.25
N PHE A 66 7.16 18.39 12.04
CA PHE A 66 5.77 18.75 11.83
C PHE A 66 4.82 17.75 12.50
N PHE A 67 5.09 16.44 12.37
CA PHE A 67 4.31 15.39 13.03
C PHE A 67 4.36 15.51 14.56
N ARG A 68 5.55 15.74 15.14
CA ARG A 68 5.73 16.00 16.58
C ARG A 68 4.91 17.20 17.03
N LYS A 69 5.08 18.32 16.35
CA LYS A 69 4.39 19.57 16.68
C LYS A 69 2.88 19.38 16.63
N ARG A 70 2.36 18.82 15.54
CA ARG A 70 0.92 18.65 15.34
C ARG A 70 0.30 17.71 16.38
N SER A 71 1.01 16.65 16.75
CA SER A 71 0.60 15.71 17.79
C SER A 71 0.57 16.38 19.18
N GLN A 72 1.57 17.22 19.49
CA GLN A 72 1.60 18.00 20.73
C GLN A 72 0.47 19.02 20.80
N ASP A 73 0.26 19.79 19.72
CA ASP A 73 -0.84 20.75 19.62
C ASP A 73 -2.19 20.04 19.82
N GLY A 74 -2.37 18.88 19.18
CA GLY A 74 -3.58 18.07 19.30
C GLY A 74 -3.80 17.50 20.70
N LEU A 75 -2.73 17.13 21.42
CA LEU A 75 -2.84 16.68 22.82
C LEU A 75 -3.30 17.82 23.73
N GLU A 76 -2.77 19.04 23.54
CA GLU A 76 -3.20 20.20 24.32
C GLU A 76 -4.68 20.53 24.07
N GLU A 77 -5.14 20.51 22.81
CA GLU A 77 -6.56 20.66 22.47
C GLU A 77 -7.44 19.60 23.18
N ARG A 78 -6.96 18.36 23.26
CA ARG A 78 -7.64 17.26 23.95
C ARG A 78 -7.69 17.47 25.45
N PHE A 79 -6.62 17.97 26.07
CA PHE A 79 -6.61 18.30 27.49
C PHE A 79 -7.64 19.36 27.84
N GLN A 80 -7.69 20.44 27.07
CA GLN A 80 -8.68 21.51 27.27
C GLN A 80 -10.11 20.97 27.15
N LYS A 81 -10.36 20.07 26.20
CA LYS A 81 -11.69 19.48 25.97
C LYS A 81 -12.12 18.46 27.04
N LEU A 82 -11.20 17.62 27.53
CA LEU A 82 -11.52 16.51 28.42
C LEU A 82 -11.45 16.90 29.90
N PHE A 83 -10.48 17.72 30.26
CA PHE A 83 -10.19 18.06 31.65
C PHE A 83 -10.42 19.54 31.95
N GLY A 84 -10.31 20.42 30.95
CA GLY A 84 -10.35 21.87 31.18
C GLY A 84 -9.32 22.27 32.24
N SER A 85 -9.78 22.94 33.30
CA SER A 85 -8.94 23.34 34.45
C SER A 85 -8.70 22.24 35.50
N SER A 86 -9.26 21.04 35.33
CA SER A 86 -9.12 19.92 36.29
C SER A 86 -7.93 19.00 36.02
N LEU A 87 -7.15 19.26 34.96
CA LEU A 87 -5.99 18.46 34.62
C LEU A 87 -4.91 18.57 35.71
N THR A 88 -4.51 17.44 36.30
CA THR A 88 -3.38 17.41 37.23
C THR A 88 -2.05 17.29 36.48
N GLN A 89 -0.97 17.75 37.11
CA GLN A 89 0.38 17.61 36.53
C GLN A 89 0.75 16.12 36.34
N GLU A 90 0.40 15.27 37.30
CA GLU A 90 0.64 13.83 37.21
C GLU A 90 -0.06 13.20 36.00
N GLN A 91 -1.32 13.56 35.73
CA GLN A 91 -2.04 13.10 34.55
C GLN A 91 -1.36 13.60 33.27
N ARG A 92 -0.98 14.88 33.24
CA ARG A 92 -0.27 15.46 32.10
C ARG A 92 1.02 14.71 31.78
N ASP A 93 1.82 14.41 32.80
CA ASP A 93 3.09 13.71 32.63
C ASP A 93 2.89 12.29 32.09
N ILE A 94 1.85 11.58 32.54
CA ILE A 94 1.50 10.23 32.04
C ILE A 94 1.15 10.28 30.54
N TYR A 95 0.29 11.20 30.12
CA TYR A 95 -0.10 11.32 28.72
C TYR A 95 1.04 11.82 27.83
N GLN A 96 1.85 12.75 28.32
CA GLN A 96 3.00 13.27 27.58
C GLN A 96 4.04 12.18 27.35
N ALA A 97 4.39 11.42 28.40
CA ALA A 97 5.33 10.30 28.29
C ALA A 97 4.84 9.25 27.28
N ARG A 98 3.54 8.94 27.29
CA ARG A 98 2.95 8.01 26.34
C ARG A 98 2.99 8.55 24.91
N LEU A 99 2.66 9.82 24.70
CA LEU A 99 2.70 10.43 23.38
C LEU A 99 4.13 10.44 22.82
N ASP A 100 5.12 10.79 23.64
CA ASP A 100 6.52 10.85 23.22
C ASP A 100 7.07 9.47 22.82
N GLU A 101 6.68 8.42 23.56
CA GLU A 101 7.01 7.02 23.23
C GLU A 101 6.40 6.62 21.87
N GLU A 102 5.10 6.84 21.68
CA GLU A 102 4.40 6.46 20.44
C GLU A 102 4.92 7.23 19.22
N ILE A 103 5.13 8.54 19.35
CA ILE A 103 5.71 9.36 18.30
C ILE A 103 7.12 8.86 17.95
N GLY A 104 7.93 8.50 18.96
CA GLY A 104 9.25 7.93 18.75
C GLY A 104 9.21 6.66 17.91
N ILE A 105 8.31 5.74 18.24
CA ILE A 105 8.12 4.48 17.49
C ILE A 105 7.64 4.76 16.06
N ILE A 106 6.65 5.63 15.87
CA ILE A 106 6.08 5.96 14.55
C ILE A 106 7.14 6.56 13.62
N ILE A 107 7.95 7.49 14.12
CA ILE A 107 9.05 8.10 13.38
C ILE A 107 10.11 7.05 13.04
N GLN A 108 10.51 6.22 14.01
CA GLN A 108 11.51 5.16 13.78
C GLN A 108 11.07 4.17 12.70
N MET A 109 9.77 3.88 12.62
CA MET A 109 9.21 2.98 11.60
C MET A 109 8.99 3.66 10.24
N GLY A 110 9.18 4.99 10.12
CA GLY A 110 8.96 5.73 8.89
C GLY A 110 7.48 5.93 8.54
N PHE A 111 6.59 5.93 9.54
CA PHE A 111 5.16 6.15 9.35
C PHE A 111 4.58 7.55 9.66
N PRO A 112 5.34 8.63 9.94
CA PRO A 112 4.72 9.92 10.28
C PRO A 112 3.90 10.49 9.11
N GLY A 113 4.34 10.28 7.86
CA GLY A 113 3.60 10.70 6.67
C GLY A 113 2.21 10.07 6.56
N TYR A 114 2.09 8.77 6.90
CA TYR A 114 0.79 8.09 6.91
C TYR A 114 -0.22 8.77 7.84
N PHE A 115 0.19 9.08 9.08
CA PHE A 115 -0.68 9.73 10.05
C PHE A 115 -1.07 11.14 9.61
N LEU A 116 -0.14 11.90 9.04
CA LEU A 116 -0.40 13.26 8.57
C LEU A 116 -1.36 13.28 7.37
N ILE A 117 -1.23 12.34 6.44
CA ILE A 117 -2.16 12.18 5.31
C ILE A 117 -3.56 11.85 5.82
N VAL A 118 -3.68 10.85 6.71
CA VAL A 118 -4.97 10.44 7.27
C VAL A 118 -5.62 11.58 8.05
N MET A 119 -4.84 12.36 8.81
CA MET A 119 -5.32 13.53 9.54
C MET A 119 -5.87 14.62 8.61
N ASP A 120 -5.25 14.87 7.45
CA ASP A 120 -5.71 15.91 6.52
C ASP A 120 -7.06 15.55 5.86
N PHE A 121 -7.38 14.26 5.75
CA PHE A 121 -8.66 13.80 5.21
C PHE A 121 -9.84 13.83 6.20
N ILE A 122 -9.60 13.81 7.51
CA ILE A 122 -10.63 13.65 8.57
C ILE A 122 -10.86 14.96 9.30
#